data_AF-A0A6H1U279-F1
#
_entry.id   AF-A0A6H1U279-F1
#
_cell.length_a   1.000
_cell.length_b   1.000
_cell.length_c   1.000
_cell.angle_alpha   90.00
_cell.angle_beta   90.00
_cell.angle_gamma   90.00
#
_symmetry.space_group_name_H-M   'P 1'
#
loop_
_entity.id
_entity.type
_entity.pdbx_description
1 polymer ?
#
loop_
_entity_poly.entity_id
_entity_poly.type
_entity_poly.pdbx_seq_one_letter_code
_entity_poly.pdbx_strand_id
1 'polypeptide(L)'
;MNLALPLLEAIKPSARALKYFTLRSLAEWKIRTNRDRSHFLNPLPFAFIVSCGRSGTTILGDFLGSHPQVKYLYEPYYLWTAIDRQMDVHNLFERIEGRLLMDDRHVGEGSRERFDRLFRSQSKGDRSRLFVEKTPLNALRIGYLEAIAPGAKFVHLVRDGAQVCHSIARLATENEYKIAGKPALNQWWGVDGSK
;
A
#
# COMPACT_ATOMS: atom_id res chain seq x y z
N MET A 1 -19.68 25.52 -23.32
CA MET A 1 -19.08 25.53 -21.97
C MET A 1 -19.37 24.17 -21.33
N ASN A 2 -18.36 23.32 -21.15
CA ASN A 2 -18.54 21.91 -20.81
C ASN A 2 -18.82 21.73 -19.31
N LEU A 3 -20.09 21.85 -18.90
CA LEU A 3 -20.56 21.75 -17.51
C LEU A 3 -20.28 20.38 -16.85
N ALA A 4 -19.92 19.35 -17.62
CA ALA A 4 -19.63 18.00 -17.13
C ALA A 4 -18.28 17.90 -16.38
N LEU A 5 -17.25 18.65 -16.80
CA LEU A 5 -15.92 18.60 -16.16
C LEU A 5 -15.92 19.11 -14.71
N PRO A 6 -16.53 20.26 -14.38
CA PRO A 6 -16.61 20.75 -13.00
C PRO A 6 -17.34 19.81 -12.06
N LEU A 7 -18.42 19.18 -12.54
CA LEU A 7 -19.20 18.22 -11.76
C LEU A 7 -18.37 16.96 -11.45
N LEU A 8 -17.66 16.42 -12.44
CA LEU A 8 -16.77 15.27 -12.24
C LEU A 8 -15.67 15.55 -11.21
N GLU A 9 -15.01 16.72 -11.28
CA GLU A 9 -13.98 17.10 -10.29
C GLU A 9 -14.56 17.21 -8.87
N ALA A 10 -15.76 17.75 -8.72
CA ALA A 10 -16.41 17.92 -7.43
C ALA A 10 -16.71 16.59 -6.72
N ILE A 11 -17.01 15.52 -7.48
CA ILE A 11 -17.40 14.23 -6.89
C ILE A 11 -16.17 13.34 -6.60
N LYS A 12 -15.02 13.57 -7.26
CA LYS A 12 -13.80 12.75 -7.10
C LYS A 12 -13.41 12.48 -5.64
N PRO A 13 -13.38 13.46 -4.72
CA PRO A 13 -13.00 13.21 -3.33
C PRO A 13 -13.93 12.23 -2.61
N SER A 14 -15.24 12.35 -2.83
CA SER A 14 -16.25 11.46 -2.23
C SER A 14 -16.22 10.07 -2.85
N ALA A 15 -16.06 9.98 -4.17
CA ALA A 15 -15.88 8.70 -4.86
C ALA A 15 -14.63 7.95 -4.38
N ARG A 16 -13.52 8.67 -4.14
CA ARG A 16 -12.30 8.10 -3.54
C ARG A 16 -12.56 7.60 -2.12
N ALA A 17 -13.26 8.37 -1.29
CA ALA A 17 -13.61 7.94 0.08
C ALA A 17 -14.44 6.65 0.07
N LEU A 18 -15.47 6.58 -0.76
CA LEU A 18 -16.28 5.37 -0.93
C LEU A 18 -15.46 4.18 -1.45
N LYS A 19 -14.58 4.42 -2.44
CA LYS A 19 -13.66 3.38 -2.95
C LYS A 19 -12.79 2.81 -1.84
N TYR A 20 -12.15 3.65 -1.04
CA TYR A 20 -11.27 3.16 0.03
C TYR A 20 -12.04 2.45 1.14
N PHE A 21 -13.22 2.97 1.52
CA PHE A 21 -14.10 2.30 2.47
C PHE A 21 -14.51 0.90 1.98
N THR A 22 -14.98 0.79 0.73
CA THR A 22 -15.40 -0.50 0.17
C THR A 22 -14.26 -1.49 0.04
N LEU A 23 -13.10 -1.07 -0.49
CA LEU A 23 -11.90 -1.93 -0.57
C LEU A 23 -11.46 -2.42 0.80
N ARG A 24 -11.50 -1.53 1.80
CA ARG A 24 -11.19 -1.84 3.19
C ARG A 24 -12.12 -2.91 3.75
N SER A 25 -13.43 -2.68 3.69
CA SER A 25 -14.42 -3.61 4.22
C SER A 25 -14.37 -4.98 3.53
N LEU A 26 -14.09 -5.01 2.23
CA LEU A 26 -13.90 -6.26 1.49
C LEU A 26 -12.67 -7.03 1.95
N ALA A 27 -11.56 -6.35 2.24
CA ALA A 27 -10.35 -6.99 2.78
C ALA A 27 -10.62 -7.62 4.16
N GLU A 28 -11.26 -6.89 5.06
CA GLU A 28 -11.65 -7.39 6.38
C GLU A 28 -12.64 -8.55 6.30
N TRP A 29 -13.62 -8.46 5.40
CA TRP A 29 -14.56 -9.55 5.15
C TRP A 29 -13.84 -10.82 4.68
N LYS A 30 -12.88 -10.71 3.74
CA LYS A 30 -12.07 -11.84 3.28
C LYS A 30 -11.26 -12.48 4.41
N ILE A 31 -10.65 -11.67 5.28
CA ILE A 31 -9.91 -12.17 6.46
C ILE A 31 -10.84 -12.95 7.40
N ARG A 32 -12.08 -12.49 7.57
CA ARG A 32 -13.07 -13.12 8.46
C ARG A 32 -13.66 -14.42 7.87
N THR A 33 -13.90 -14.46 6.56
CA THR A 33 -14.56 -15.60 5.90
C THR A 33 -13.57 -16.68 5.46
N ASN A 34 -12.32 -16.33 5.16
CA ASN A 34 -11.29 -17.31 4.82
C ASN A 34 -10.78 -18.00 6.10
N ARG A 35 -11.36 -19.16 6.42
CA ARG A 35 -10.99 -19.99 7.59
C ARG A 35 -10.02 -21.12 7.26
N ASP A 36 -9.47 -21.12 6.06
CA ASP A 36 -8.53 -22.15 5.64
C ASP A 36 -7.31 -22.16 6.58
N ARG A 37 -7.05 -23.29 7.24
CA ARG A 37 -5.94 -23.42 8.20
C ARG A 37 -4.65 -23.91 7.56
N SER A 38 -4.65 -24.20 6.24
CA SER A 38 -3.46 -24.64 5.49
C SER A 38 -2.36 -23.57 5.38
N HIS A 39 -2.63 -22.36 5.89
CA HIS A 39 -1.82 -21.16 5.75
C HIS A 39 -0.40 -21.28 6.31
N PHE A 40 -0.18 -22.19 7.28
CA PHE A 40 1.12 -22.36 7.94
C PHE A 40 2.06 -23.35 7.25
N LEU A 41 1.59 -24.08 6.23
CA LEU A 41 2.34 -25.20 5.66
C LEU A 41 3.36 -24.79 4.60
N ASN A 42 3.14 -23.68 3.89
CA ASN A 42 4.07 -23.17 2.86
C ASN A 42 4.00 -21.65 2.75
N PRO A 43 5.08 -20.89 2.98
CA PRO A 43 5.08 -19.43 2.83
C PRO A 43 4.62 -18.99 1.43
N LEU A 44 3.82 -17.92 1.36
CA LEU A 44 3.49 -17.29 0.09
C LEU A 44 4.74 -16.64 -0.52
N PRO A 45 5.10 -16.93 -1.79
CA PRO A 45 6.19 -16.20 -2.44
C PRO A 45 5.82 -14.73 -2.59
N PHE A 46 6.63 -13.87 -1.98
CA PHE A 46 6.41 -12.43 -1.94
C PHE A 46 7.71 -11.70 -2.25
N ALA A 47 7.58 -10.56 -2.92
CA ALA A 47 8.64 -9.59 -3.10
C ALA A 47 8.13 -8.17 -2.83
N PHE A 48 8.97 -7.36 -2.21
CA PHE A 48 8.67 -5.97 -1.90
C PHE A 48 9.61 -5.06 -2.69
N ILE A 49 9.05 -4.12 -3.43
CA ILE A 49 9.81 -3.01 -4.02
C ILE A 49 9.90 -1.93 -2.95
N VAL A 50 11.11 -1.70 -2.44
CA VAL A 50 11.40 -0.71 -1.40
C VAL A 50 12.32 0.37 -1.94
N SER A 51 12.08 1.62 -1.54
CA SER A 51 12.89 2.80 -1.88
C SER A 51 12.19 4.04 -1.31
N CYS A 52 12.89 5.18 -1.25
CA CYS A 52 12.21 6.47 -1.22
C CYS A 52 11.26 6.58 -2.43
N GLY A 53 10.04 7.10 -2.24
CA GLY A 53 9.17 7.30 -3.40
C GLY A 53 9.70 8.40 -4.33
N ARG A 54 9.15 8.46 -5.55
CA ARG A 54 9.71 9.14 -6.74
C ARG A 54 11.01 8.56 -7.31
N SER A 55 11.52 7.47 -6.77
CA SER A 55 12.73 6.84 -7.32
C SER A 55 12.48 6.00 -8.58
N GLY A 56 11.25 5.93 -9.08
CA GLY A 56 10.89 5.10 -10.25
C GLY A 56 10.29 3.74 -9.90
N THR A 57 9.92 3.53 -8.63
CA THR A 57 9.36 2.25 -8.14
C THR A 57 8.07 1.84 -8.85
N THR A 58 7.26 2.80 -9.30
CA THR A 58 6.06 2.53 -10.10
C THR A 58 6.41 1.92 -11.46
N ILE A 59 7.38 2.49 -12.17
CA ILE A 59 7.83 1.98 -13.48
C ILE A 59 8.33 0.55 -13.35
N LEU A 60 9.16 0.29 -12.33
CA LEU A 60 9.66 -1.06 -12.05
C LEU A 60 8.51 -2.04 -11.71
N GLY A 61 7.57 -1.61 -10.88
CA GLY A 61 6.42 -2.44 -10.51
C GLY A 61 5.51 -2.77 -11.69
N ASP A 62 5.23 -1.79 -12.55
CA ASP A 62 4.44 -1.99 -13.78
C ASP A 62 5.18 -2.93 -14.75
N PHE A 63 6.50 -2.77 -14.90
CA PHE A 63 7.33 -3.68 -15.70
C PHE A 63 7.26 -5.12 -15.19
N LEU A 64 7.49 -5.34 -13.89
CA LEU A 64 7.40 -6.68 -13.29
C LEU A 64 5.98 -7.25 -13.37
N GLY A 65 4.97 -6.41 -13.18
CA GLY A 65 3.55 -6.76 -13.25
C GLY A 65 3.07 -7.17 -14.65
N SER A 66 3.83 -6.85 -15.71
CA SER A 66 3.54 -7.32 -17.06
C SER A 66 3.77 -8.83 -17.24
N HIS A 67 4.53 -9.47 -16.33
CA HIS A 67 4.83 -10.88 -16.40
C HIS A 67 3.62 -11.73 -15.91
N PRO A 68 3.19 -12.77 -16.65
CA PRO A 68 1.96 -13.53 -16.35
C PRO A 68 1.99 -14.33 -15.04
N GLN A 69 3.16 -14.49 -14.43
CA GLN A 69 3.33 -15.14 -13.13
C GLN A 69 3.49 -14.15 -11.97
N VAL A 70 3.41 -12.85 -12.22
CA VAL A 70 3.55 -11.80 -11.21
C VAL A 70 2.20 -11.16 -10.95
N LYS A 71 1.81 -11.12 -9.68
CA LYS A 71 0.68 -10.32 -9.21
C LYS A 71 1.21 -9.04 -8.60
N TYR A 72 1.14 -7.96 -9.36
CA TYR A 72 1.58 -6.66 -8.88
C TYR A 72 0.51 -5.96 -8.03
N LEU A 73 0.92 -5.50 -6.86
CA LEU A 73 0.11 -4.79 -5.87
C LEU A 73 0.65 -3.37 -5.73
N TYR A 74 -0.02 -2.43 -6.40
CA TYR A 74 0.31 -1.01 -6.35
C TYR A 74 -0.30 -0.36 -5.10
N GLU A 75 0.56 -0.01 -4.13
CA GLU A 75 0.22 0.73 -2.91
C GLU A 75 -1.10 0.30 -2.25
N PRO A 76 -1.27 -1.00 -1.91
CA PRO A 76 -2.52 -1.54 -1.40
C PRO A 76 -2.73 -1.18 0.09
N TYR A 77 -2.75 0.11 0.44
CA TYR A 77 -2.88 0.59 1.82
C TYR A 77 -4.04 -0.07 2.57
N TYR A 78 -5.16 -0.29 1.89
CA TYR A 78 -6.36 -0.94 2.46
C TYR A 78 -6.10 -2.38 2.92
N LEU A 79 -5.22 -3.13 2.24
CA LEU A 79 -4.80 -4.48 2.65
C LEU A 79 -3.90 -4.40 3.90
N TRP A 80 -2.91 -3.50 3.88
CA TRP A 80 -1.95 -3.34 4.98
C TRP A 80 -2.62 -2.93 6.27
N THR A 81 -3.51 -1.93 6.22
CA THR A 81 -4.28 -1.54 7.39
C THR A 81 -5.12 -2.71 7.92
N ALA A 82 -5.46 -3.72 7.08
CA ALA A 82 -6.45 -4.77 7.41
C ALA A 82 -5.76 -5.92 8.13
N ILE A 83 -4.49 -6.09 7.79
CA ILE A 83 -3.53 -6.89 8.52
C ILE A 83 -3.19 -6.22 9.84
N ASP A 84 -2.89 -4.92 9.82
CA ASP A 84 -2.48 -4.19 11.01
C ASP A 84 -2.85 -2.71 10.89
N ARG A 85 -3.70 -2.27 11.82
CA ARG A 85 -4.21 -0.89 11.83
C ARG A 85 -3.06 0.11 11.92
N GLN A 86 -1.98 -0.19 12.65
CA GLN A 86 -0.83 0.71 12.83
C GLN A 86 -0.10 1.04 11.52
N MET A 87 -0.34 0.29 10.44
CA MET A 87 0.20 0.58 9.11
C MET A 87 -0.42 1.84 8.47
N ASP A 88 -1.59 2.32 8.94
CA ASP A 88 -2.32 3.49 8.43
C ASP A 88 -1.74 4.84 8.90
N VAL A 89 -0.46 5.08 8.62
CA VAL A 89 0.23 6.33 8.99
C VAL A 89 -0.42 7.56 8.36
N HIS A 90 -0.99 7.41 7.16
CA HIS A 90 -1.68 8.50 6.48
C HIS A 90 -3.10 8.75 6.99
N ASN A 91 -3.57 7.97 7.98
CA ASN A 91 -4.94 8.07 8.50
C ASN A 91 -5.99 7.98 7.38
N LEU A 92 -5.72 7.16 6.36
CA LEU A 92 -6.54 7.02 5.17
C LEU A 92 -7.86 6.29 5.48
N PHE A 93 -7.87 5.42 6.47
CA PHE A 93 -9.03 4.63 6.87
C PHE A 93 -9.50 5.03 8.27
N GLU A 94 -8.57 5.19 9.20
CA GLU A 94 -8.87 5.42 10.61
C GLU A 94 -8.15 6.65 11.16
N ARG A 95 -8.63 7.17 12.29
CA ARG A 95 -7.95 8.25 13.01
C ARG A 95 -7.13 7.66 14.16
N ILE A 96 -5.87 7.37 13.89
CA ILE A 96 -4.94 6.69 14.81
C ILE A 96 -3.52 7.26 14.70
N GLU A 97 -2.71 6.99 15.70
CA GLU A 97 -1.26 7.18 15.60
C GLU A 97 -0.63 5.96 14.90
N GLY A 98 -0.55 6.03 13.57
CA GLY A 98 0.13 5.00 12.78
C GLY A 98 1.64 5.03 12.99
N ARG A 99 2.31 3.88 12.80
CA ARG A 99 3.76 3.75 12.99
C ARG A 99 4.51 3.76 11.67
N LEU A 100 5.45 4.69 11.54
CA LEU A 100 6.30 4.78 10.35
C LEU A 100 7.43 3.74 10.39
N LEU A 101 8.19 3.72 11.48
CA LEU A 101 9.25 2.75 11.74
C LEU A 101 8.65 1.51 12.39
N MET A 102 8.83 0.34 11.78
CA MET A 102 8.35 -0.93 12.32
C MET A 102 9.36 -2.05 12.06
N ASP A 103 9.44 -2.96 13.01
CA ASP A 103 10.23 -4.18 12.95
C ASP A 103 9.40 -5.38 13.45
N ASP A 104 10.05 -6.52 13.67
CA ASP A 104 9.43 -7.76 14.13
C ASP A 104 8.67 -7.62 15.47
N ARG A 105 9.14 -6.75 16.38
CA ARG A 105 8.50 -6.50 17.68
C ARG A 105 7.12 -5.86 17.54
N HIS A 106 6.84 -5.26 16.38
CA HIS A 106 5.57 -4.61 16.10
C HIS A 106 4.55 -5.56 15.46
N VAL A 107 4.93 -6.82 15.16
CA VAL A 107 3.99 -7.81 14.61
C VAL A 107 3.00 -8.22 15.70
N GLY A 108 1.80 -7.64 15.63
CA GLY A 108 0.71 -7.94 16.57
C GLY A 108 0.16 -9.36 16.42
N GLU A 109 -0.59 -9.81 17.42
CA GLU A 109 -1.26 -11.11 17.41
C GLU A 109 -2.16 -11.26 16.18
N GLY A 110 -2.05 -12.42 15.51
CA GLY A 110 -2.81 -12.75 14.31
C GLY A 110 -2.43 -11.95 13.06
N SER A 111 -1.43 -11.05 13.07
CA SER A 111 -1.07 -10.27 11.87
C SER A 111 -0.62 -11.16 10.72
N ARG A 112 0.22 -12.17 11.01
CA ARG A 112 0.63 -13.20 10.03
C ARG A 112 -0.56 -13.96 9.48
N GLU A 113 -1.47 -14.40 10.36
CA GLU A 113 -2.67 -15.12 9.96
C GLU A 113 -3.58 -14.27 9.05
N ARG A 114 -3.79 -12.99 9.40
CA ARG A 114 -4.56 -12.05 8.57
C ARG A 114 -3.89 -11.82 7.21
N PHE A 115 -2.56 -11.67 7.18
CA PHE A 115 -1.78 -11.56 5.95
C PHE A 115 -1.98 -12.79 5.04
N ASP A 116 -1.78 -13.99 5.58
CA ASP A 116 -1.93 -15.24 4.83
C ASP A 116 -3.34 -15.42 4.27
N ARG A 117 -4.37 -15.21 5.12
CA ARG A 117 -5.78 -15.31 4.71
C ARG A 117 -6.09 -14.35 3.57
N LEU A 118 -5.58 -13.13 3.67
CA LEU A 118 -5.84 -12.08 2.69
C LEU A 118 -5.18 -12.40 1.35
N PHE A 119 -3.88 -12.71 1.33
CA PHE A 119 -3.14 -12.89 0.08
C PHE A 119 -3.36 -14.26 -0.59
N ARG A 120 -3.61 -15.34 0.17
CA ARG A 120 -4.04 -16.62 -0.43
C ARG A 120 -5.38 -16.51 -1.13
N SER A 121 -6.33 -15.76 -0.55
CA SER A 121 -7.61 -15.50 -1.20
C SER A 121 -7.46 -14.76 -2.54
N GLN A 122 -6.39 -13.99 -2.70
CA GLN A 122 -6.09 -13.27 -3.94
C GLN A 122 -5.45 -14.15 -5.02
N SER A 123 -4.93 -15.33 -4.67
CA SER A 123 -4.27 -16.25 -5.61
C SER A 123 -5.24 -17.23 -6.28
N LYS A 124 -6.48 -17.35 -5.78
CA LYS A 124 -7.44 -18.34 -6.31
C LYS A 124 -7.80 -18.05 -7.76
N GLY A 125 -7.54 -19.02 -8.64
CA GLY A 125 -7.84 -18.93 -10.08
C GLY A 125 -6.82 -18.11 -10.89
N ASP A 126 -5.71 -17.71 -10.29
CA ASP A 126 -4.65 -16.93 -10.92
C ASP A 126 -3.45 -17.84 -11.27
N ARG A 127 -2.73 -17.53 -12.36
CA ARG A 127 -1.46 -18.20 -12.73
C ARG A 127 -0.26 -17.60 -12.01
N SER A 128 -0.47 -16.52 -11.26
CA SER A 128 0.57 -15.86 -10.48
C SER A 128 1.22 -16.81 -9.47
N ARG A 129 2.55 -16.75 -9.43
CA ARG A 129 3.40 -17.52 -8.54
C ARG A 129 4.15 -16.63 -7.56
N LEU A 130 4.16 -15.32 -7.80
CA LEU A 130 4.85 -14.31 -7.00
C LEU A 130 3.96 -13.08 -6.85
N PHE A 131 3.75 -12.66 -5.61
CA PHE A 131 3.25 -11.32 -5.33
C PHE A 131 4.40 -10.33 -5.35
N VAL A 132 4.21 -9.20 -6.04
CA VAL A 132 5.14 -8.07 -5.97
C VAL A 132 4.35 -6.90 -5.41
N GLU A 133 4.75 -6.40 -4.25
CA GLU A 133 4.09 -5.27 -3.60
C GLU A 133 4.99 -4.06 -3.56
N LYS A 134 4.40 -2.89 -3.81
CA LYS A 134 5.11 -1.61 -3.75
C LYS A 134 4.28 -0.62 -2.97
N THR A 135 4.74 -0.30 -1.77
CA THR A 135 4.31 0.86 -0.96
C THR A 135 5.55 1.62 -0.52
N PRO A 136 5.74 2.90 -0.86
CA PRO A 136 6.97 3.63 -0.49
C PRO A 136 7.29 3.61 1.01
N LEU A 137 6.27 3.71 1.87
CA LEU A 137 6.45 3.67 3.33
C LEU A 137 7.03 2.34 3.85
N ASN A 138 6.89 1.24 3.09
CA ASN A 138 7.42 -0.07 3.49
C ASN A 138 8.95 -0.12 3.50
N ALA A 139 9.64 0.85 2.89
CA ALA A 139 11.08 1.02 3.04
C ALA A 139 11.52 1.24 4.50
N LEU A 140 10.63 1.75 5.35
CA LEU A 140 10.86 2.00 6.78
C LEU A 140 10.35 0.86 7.69
N ARG A 141 9.90 -0.25 7.09
CA ARG A 141 9.23 -1.36 7.78
C ARG A 141 9.76 -2.72 7.38
N ILE A 142 11.00 -2.79 6.90
CA ILE A 142 11.59 -4.02 6.33
C ILE A 142 11.55 -5.16 7.36
N GLY A 143 11.98 -4.94 8.61
CA GLY A 143 11.95 -5.99 9.65
C GLY A 143 10.54 -6.48 9.97
N TYR A 144 9.53 -5.60 9.92
CA TYR A 144 8.12 -5.99 10.08
C TYR A 144 7.66 -6.87 8.91
N LEU A 145 8.04 -6.51 7.68
CA LEU A 145 7.68 -7.27 6.47
C LEU A 145 8.37 -8.62 6.40
N GLU A 146 9.64 -8.71 6.81
CA GLU A 146 10.35 -9.99 6.96
C GLU A 146 9.66 -10.90 7.96
N ALA A 147 9.19 -10.33 9.08
CA ALA A 147 8.45 -11.07 10.09
C ALA A 147 7.06 -11.48 9.61
N ILE A 148 6.35 -10.67 8.82
CA ILE A 148 5.01 -10.97 8.29
C ILE A 148 5.05 -11.98 7.12
N ALA A 149 6.04 -11.85 6.24
CA ALA A 149 6.22 -12.69 5.04
C ALA A 149 7.63 -13.32 5.04
N PRO A 150 7.86 -14.37 5.86
CA PRO A 150 9.16 -15.01 5.94
C PRO A 150 9.66 -15.51 4.58
N GLY A 151 10.91 -15.20 4.26
CA GLY A 151 11.54 -15.58 2.98
C GLY A 151 11.21 -14.66 1.80
N ALA A 152 10.48 -13.56 2.03
CA ALA A 152 10.24 -12.54 1.02
C ALA A 152 11.54 -11.95 0.45
N LYS A 153 11.50 -11.52 -0.81
CA LYS A 153 12.60 -10.84 -1.47
C LYS A 153 12.40 -9.33 -1.44
N PHE A 154 13.48 -8.56 -1.33
CA PHE A 154 13.42 -7.11 -1.37
C PHE A 154 14.18 -6.60 -2.60
N VAL A 155 13.52 -5.77 -3.39
CA VAL A 155 14.13 -5.06 -4.51
C VAL A 155 14.27 -3.60 -4.10
N HIS A 156 15.49 -3.20 -3.76
CA HIS A 156 15.80 -1.83 -3.38
C HIS A 156 16.19 -1.02 -4.63
N LEU A 157 15.36 -0.05 -4.99
CA LEU A 157 15.67 0.87 -6.08
C LEU A 157 16.43 2.08 -5.53
N VAL A 158 17.56 2.43 -6.17
CA VAL A 158 18.35 3.60 -5.80
C VAL A 158 18.32 4.58 -6.96
N ARG A 159 18.00 5.84 -6.64
CA ARG A 159 18.04 6.98 -7.55
C ARG A 159 18.81 8.11 -6.87
N ASP A 160 19.45 8.97 -7.67
CA ASP A 160 20.04 10.21 -7.19
C ASP A 160 19.07 10.99 -6.28
N GLY A 161 19.54 11.29 -5.06
CA GLY A 161 18.72 11.93 -4.03
C GLY A 161 18.26 13.33 -4.40
N ALA A 162 19.07 14.12 -5.10
CA ALA A 162 18.69 15.46 -5.55
C ALA A 162 17.56 15.38 -6.59
N GLN A 163 17.64 14.42 -7.52
CA GLN A 163 16.54 14.18 -8.48
C GLN A 163 15.25 13.72 -7.79
N VAL A 164 15.38 12.86 -6.78
CA VAL A 164 14.25 12.45 -5.95
C VAL A 164 13.62 13.69 -5.30
N CYS A 165 14.39 14.48 -4.55
CA CYS A 165 13.98 15.75 -3.93
C CYS A 165 13.25 16.70 -4.90
N HIS A 166 13.81 16.93 -6.09
CA HIS A 166 13.16 17.75 -7.11
C HIS A 166 11.81 17.19 -7.56
N SER A 167 11.71 15.87 -7.74
CA SER A 167 10.41 15.26 -8.06
C SER A 167 9.40 15.35 -6.91
N ILE A 168 9.86 15.34 -5.65
CA ILE A 168 9.01 15.51 -4.47
C ILE A 168 8.42 16.91 -4.47
N ALA A 169 9.29 17.92 -4.56
CA ALA A 169 8.90 19.32 -4.55
C ALA A 169 7.87 19.60 -5.65
N ARG A 170 8.12 19.10 -6.86
CA ARG A 170 7.17 19.24 -7.98
C ARG A 170 5.83 18.56 -7.72
N LEU A 171 5.82 17.34 -7.16
CA LEU A 171 4.57 16.65 -6.84
C LEU A 171 3.78 17.41 -5.77
N ALA A 172 4.44 17.87 -4.71
CA ALA A 172 3.80 18.61 -3.63
C ALA A 172 3.17 19.93 -4.11
N THR A 173 3.73 20.55 -5.16
CA THR A 173 3.16 21.79 -5.74
C THR A 173 2.04 21.54 -6.74
N GLU A 174 2.09 20.45 -7.50
CA GLU A 174 1.17 20.21 -8.63
C GLU A 174 -0.02 19.30 -8.27
N ASN A 175 0.07 18.53 -7.18
CA ASN A 175 -0.89 17.47 -6.91
C ASN A 175 -2.14 17.97 -6.18
N GLU A 176 -3.30 17.93 -6.84
CA GLU A 176 -4.59 18.28 -6.24
C GLU A 176 -5.36 17.08 -5.67
N TYR A 177 -4.69 15.94 -5.45
CA TYR A 177 -5.35 14.73 -4.94
C TYR A 177 -5.99 14.98 -3.58
N LYS A 178 -7.31 14.75 -3.47
CA LYS A 178 -8.13 14.98 -2.26
C LYS A 178 -9.05 13.79 -2.01
N ILE A 179 -9.30 13.49 -0.74
CA ILE A 179 -10.29 12.51 -0.28
C ILE A 179 -11.23 13.21 0.69
N ALA A 180 -12.54 13.04 0.51
CA ALA A 180 -13.53 13.70 1.37
C ALA A 180 -13.33 13.29 2.84
N GLY A 181 -13.37 14.27 3.75
CA GLY A 181 -13.20 14.04 5.19
C GLY A 181 -11.78 13.70 5.64
N LYS A 182 -10.77 13.83 4.77
CA LYS A 182 -9.36 13.57 5.10
C LYS A 182 -8.53 14.86 5.02
N PRO A 183 -7.51 15.01 5.88
CA PRO A 183 -6.61 16.16 5.82
C PRO A 183 -5.80 16.17 4.52
N ALA A 184 -5.23 17.32 4.17
CA ALA A 184 -4.37 17.51 2.99
C ALA A 184 -3.07 16.66 3.01
N LEU A 185 -2.81 15.95 4.12
CA LEU A 185 -1.70 14.99 4.29
C LEU A 185 -1.67 13.86 3.25
N ASN A 186 -2.76 13.68 2.48
CA ASN A 186 -2.84 12.73 1.38
C ASN A 186 -2.01 13.13 0.14
N GLN A 187 -1.29 14.26 0.19
CA GLN A 187 -0.56 14.85 -0.94
C GLN A 187 0.97 14.67 -0.88
N TRP A 188 1.43 13.70 -0.10
CA TRP A 188 2.84 13.25 -0.07
C TRP A 188 3.71 14.08 0.90
N TRP A 189 3.29 14.09 2.18
CA TRP A 189 3.88 14.72 3.39
C TRP A 189 3.96 16.24 3.45
N GLY A 190 3.85 16.74 4.69
CA GLY A 190 3.85 18.16 5.04
C GLY A 190 2.44 18.71 5.31
N VAL A 191 2.29 19.39 6.44
CA VAL A 191 1.19 20.34 6.70
C VAL A 191 1.81 21.73 6.56
N ASP A 192 1.07 22.70 6.02
CA ASP A 192 1.45 24.12 6.05
C ASP A 192 2.85 24.45 5.47
N GLY A 193 3.26 23.75 4.41
CA GLY A 193 4.56 24.01 3.77
C GLY A 193 5.78 23.52 4.56
N SER A 194 5.56 22.70 5.59
CA SER A 194 6.64 21.96 6.28
C SER A 194 7.32 21.05 5.26
N LYS A 195 8.55 21.42 4.88
CA LYS A 195 9.45 20.61 4.05
C LYS A 195 10.08 19.49 4.87
#